data_AF-A0A950SN06-F1
#
_entry.id   AF-A0A950SN06-F1
#
_cell.length_a   1.000
_cell.length_b   1.000
_cell.length_c   1.000
_cell.angle_alpha   90.00
_cell.angle_beta   90.00
_cell.angle_gamma   90.00
#
_symmetry.space_group_name_H-M   'P 1'
#
loop_
_entity.id
_entity.type
_entity.pdbx_description
1 polymer ?
#
loop_
_entity_poly.entity_id
_entity_poly.type
_entity_poly.pdbx_seq_one_letter_code
_entity_poly.pdbx_strand_id
1 'polypeptide(L)'
;MVQINGVSGVNFESDYFTGGGTSGIGIDFKGLPGSADYAIYYNISKSQFLAMNLAVIYDTYSQGLTISQTNFQNLQTGVYVPPGTVGLAQLNILGGNQFATYADAVHVEGAVADITITGNDLYAPTGFSAINLLQSAGFAIVGNTITGQDATTTIGIAAANTLNGVAGTISGNKLHALGTGVVLTSTANHVTMSGNGYSANLVNGTNAGSLMAPLLRGPTFRSNTIMAAA
;
A
#
# COMPACT_ATOMS: atom_id res chain seq x y z
N MET A 1 -18.31 -12.49 3.05
CA MET A 1 -17.58 -12.30 1.78
C MET A 1 -18.57 -12.04 0.67
N VAL A 2 -18.39 -10.93 -0.03
CA VAL A 2 -19.00 -10.64 -1.33
C VAL A 2 -17.94 -10.91 -2.40
N GLN A 3 -18.22 -11.79 -3.34
CA GLN A 3 -17.30 -12.10 -4.43
C GLN A 3 -17.84 -11.55 -5.75
N ILE A 4 -17.04 -10.72 -6.40
CA ILE A 4 -17.33 -10.11 -7.69
C ILE A 4 -16.45 -10.79 -8.72
N ASN A 5 -17.07 -11.57 -9.62
CA ASN A 5 -16.35 -12.44 -10.55
C ASN A 5 -16.74 -12.13 -11.99
N GLY A 6 -15.84 -11.48 -12.74
CA GLY A 6 -16.08 -11.16 -14.15
C GLY A 6 -17.16 -10.09 -14.39
N VAL A 7 -17.44 -9.25 -13.39
CA VAL A 7 -18.45 -8.19 -13.47
C VAL A 7 -17.77 -6.84 -13.35
N SER A 8 -18.13 -5.90 -14.22
CA SER A 8 -17.57 -4.54 -14.22
C SER A 8 -18.59 -3.54 -13.68
N GLY A 9 -18.12 -2.37 -13.24
CA GLY A 9 -18.99 -1.26 -12.83
C GLY A 9 -19.69 -1.46 -11.48
N VAL A 10 -19.07 -2.20 -10.56
CA VAL A 10 -19.66 -2.49 -9.24
C VAL A 10 -19.28 -1.39 -8.25
N ASN A 11 -20.28 -0.83 -7.56
CA ASN A 11 -20.10 0.21 -6.56
C ASN A 11 -20.65 -0.24 -5.21
N PHE A 12 -19.86 -0.02 -4.16
CA PHE A 12 -20.26 -0.14 -2.76
C PHE A 12 -20.22 1.25 -2.14
N GLU A 13 -21.35 1.76 -1.66
CA GLU A 13 -21.45 3.09 -1.08
C GLU A 13 -22.23 3.02 0.23
N SER A 14 -21.59 3.49 1.32
CA SER A 14 -22.20 3.50 2.66
C SER A 14 -22.57 2.10 3.18
N ASP A 15 -21.83 1.09 2.76
CA ASP A 15 -22.04 -0.30 3.17
C ASP A 15 -21.26 -0.62 4.47
N TYR A 16 -21.79 -1.56 5.26
CA TYR A 16 -21.17 -2.02 6.49
C TYR A 16 -20.84 -3.52 6.40
N PHE A 17 -19.55 -3.84 6.38
CA PHE A 17 -19.02 -5.19 6.36
C PHE A 17 -18.44 -5.53 7.73
N THR A 18 -18.93 -6.61 8.34
CA THR A 18 -18.39 -7.11 9.60
C THR A 18 -18.02 -8.58 9.47
N GLY A 19 -16.88 -8.96 10.01
CA GLY A 19 -16.52 -10.36 10.23
C GLY A 19 -16.79 -10.78 11.67
N GLY A 20 -16.28 -11.97 12.02
CA GLY A 20 -16.37 -12.59 13.34
C GLY A 20 -15.04 -12.55 14.12
N GLY A 21 -14.28 -11.45 14.04
CA GLY A 21 -12.93 -11.33 14.62
C GLY A 21 -11.87 -11.25 13.53
N THR A 22 -10.65 -11.74 13.73
CA THR A 22 -9.58 -11.65 12.69
C THR A 22 -9.71 -12.70 11.58
N SER A 23 -10.95 -13.06 11.20
CA SER A 23 -11.28 -14.10 10.22
C SER A 23 -12.25 -13.59 9.17
N GLY A 24 -12.17 -14.15 7.96
CA GLY A 24 -13.08 -13.84 6.86
C GLY A 24 -12.61 -12.73 5.92
N ILE A 25 -13.30 -12.63 4.79
CA ILE A 25 -13.02 -11.68 3.70
C ILE A 25 -14.26 -10.80 3.53
N GLY A 26 -14.04 -9.49 3.38
CA GLY A 26 -15.07 -8.51 3.03
C GLY A 26 -15.49 -8.66 1.57
N ILE A 27 -14.70 -8.11 0.66
CA ILE A 27 -14.93 -8.14 -0.79
C ILE A 27 -13.74 -8.78 -1.51
N ASP A 28 -14.03 -9.61 -2.51
CA ASP A 28 -13.05 -10.21 -3.41
C ASP A 28 -13.40 -9.86 -4.87
N PHE A 29 -12.53 -9.06 -5.51
CA PHE A 29 -12.66 -8.69 -6.92
C PHE A 29 -11.73 -9.55 -7.78
N LYS A 30 -12.31 -10.26 -8.74
CA LYS A 30 -11.55 -11.05 -9.72
C LYS A 30 -12.18 -11.02 -11.11
N GLY A 31 -11.35 -11.04 -12.13
CA GLY A 31 -11.78 -11.32 -13.50
C GLY A 31 -11.98 -12.80 -13.75
N LEU A 32 -12.39 -13.15 -14.98
CA LEU A 32 -12.59 -14.55 -15.37
C LEU A 32 -11.26 -15.20 -15.76
N PRO A 33 -10.80 -16.25 -15.06
CA PRO A 33 -9.56 -16.94 -15.42
C PRO A 33 -9.62 -17.50 -16.85
N GLY A 34 -8.63 -17.17 -17.68
CA GLY A 34 -8.55 -17.65 -19.06
C GLY A 34 -9.38 -16.86 -20.07
N SER A 35 -10.07 -15.79 -19.66
CA SER A 35 -10.64 -14.80 -20.57
C SER A 35 -9.73 -13.58 -20.68
N ALA A 36 -9.74 -12.90 -21.83
CA ALA A 36 -9.17 -11.55 -21.99
C ALA A 36 -10.04 -10.46 -21.34
N ASP A 37 -11.21 -10.84 -20.82
CA ASP A 37 -12.17 -9.93 -20.22
C ASP A 37 -11.76 -9.54 -18.80
N TYR A 38 -11.14 -8.36 -18.70
CA TYR A 38 -10.87 -7.71 -17.43
C TYR A 38 -12.18 -7.31 -16.76
N ALA A 39 -12.24 -7.47 -15.45
CA ALA A 39 -13.32 -6.95 -14.65
C ALA A 39 -12.91 -5.58 -14.09
N ILE A 40 -13.61 -4.53 -14.53
CA ILE A 40 -13.13 -3.16 -14.43
C ILE A 40 -14.10 -2.21 -13.72
N TYR A 41 -13.58 -1.09 -13.25
CA TYR A 41 -14.35 0.01 -12.66
C TYR A 41 -15.09 -0.39 -11.38
N TYR A 42 -14.32 -0.56 -10.31
CA TYR A 42 -14.86 -0.82 -8.98
C TYR A 42 -14.73 0.41 -8.11
N ASN A 43 -15.77 0.73 -7.34
CA ASN A 43 -15.70 1.79 -6.36
C ASN A 43 -16.18 1.30 -4.98
N ILE A 44 -15.42 1.64 -3.96
CA ILE A 44 -15.82 1.51 -2.56
C ILE A 44 -15.74 2.92 -1.96
N SER A 45 -16.85 3.42 -1.42
CA SER A 45 -16.89 4.75 -0.84
C SER A 45 -17.74 4.83 0.41
N LYS A 46 -17.31 5.61 1.41
CA LYS A 46 -18.10 5.86 2.64
C LYS A 46 -18.48 4.59 3.42
N SER A 47 -17.80 3.48 3.16
CA SER A 47 -18.13 2.18 3.73
C SER A 47 -17.31 1.92 5.01
N GLN A 48 -17.67 0.86 5.72
CA GLN A 48 -16.92 0.41 6.91
C GLN A 48 -16.65 -1.09 6.84
N PHE A 49 -15.40 -1.46 7.16
CA PHE A 49 -14.96 -2.83 7.34
C PHE A 49 -14.50 -3.00 8.79
N LEU A 50 -15.15 -3.91 9.52
CA LEU A 50 -14.86 -4.17 10.93
C LEU A 50 -14.57 -5.65 11.18
N ALA A 51 -13.55 -5.93 12.01
CA ALA A 51 -13.34 -7.24 12.62
C ALA A 51 -13.37 -8.39 11.62
N MET A 52 -12.45 -8.36 10.64
CA MET A 52 -12.26 -9.45 9.65
C MET A 52 -10.77 -9.70 9.38
N ASN A 53 -10.43 -10.71 8.58
CA ASN A 53 -9.04 -10.92 8.17
C ASN A 53 -8.66 -9.91 7.09
N LEU A 54 -9.31 -9.98 5.93
CA LEU A 54 -9.03 -9.13 4.78
C LEU A 54 -10.28 -8.33 4.41
N ALA A 55 -10.18 -7.01 4.31
CA ALA A 55 -11.34 -6.21 3.91
C ALA A 55 -11.57 -6.26 2.39
N VAL A 56 -10.53 -6.04 1.60
CA VAL A 56 -10.60 -6.06 0.14
C VAL A 56 -9.47 -6.91 -0.42
N ILE A 57 -9.82 -7.88 -1.27
CA ILE A 57 -8.88 -8.58 -2.14
C ILE A 57 -9.00 -8.01 -3.55
N TYR A 58 -7.85 -7.63 -4.11
CA TYR A 58 -7.74 -7.21 -5.50
C TYR A 58 -6.97 -8.27 -6.30
N ASP A 59 -7.72 -9.16 -6.95
CA ASP A 59 -7.22 -10.38 -7.58
C ASP A 59 -7.24 -10.28 -9.11
N THR A 60 -6.53 -11.22 -9.73
CA THR A 60 -6.23 -11.45 -11.14
C THR A 60 -7.30 -10.95 -12.12
N TYR A 61 -6.84 -10.30 -13.19
CA TYR A 61 -7.66 -9.70 -14.25
C TYR A 61 -8.66 -8.63 -13.77
N SER A 62 -8.36 -7.94 -12.67
CA SER A 62 -9.13 -6.79 -12.19
C SER A 62 -8.42 -5.47 -12.48
N GLN A 63 -9.15 -4.44 -12.92
CA GLN A 63 -8.59 -3.10 -13.15
C GLN A 63 -9.48 -1.98 -12.60
N GLY A 64 -8.86 -0.86 -12.19
CA GLY A 64 -9.61 0.36 -11.87
C GLY A 64 -10.43 0.27 -10.59
N LEU A 65 -9.84 -0.26 -9.52
CA LEU A 65 -10.42 -0.22 -8.18
C LEU A 65 -10.11 1.12 -7.52
N THR A 66 -11.15 1.84 -7.10
CA THR A 66 -11.04 3.07 -6.30
C THR A 66 -11.68 2.89 -4.93
N ILE A 67 -10.95 3.22 -3.87
CA ILE A 67 -11.43 3.20 -2.48
C ILE A 67 -11.27 4.59 -1.87
N SER A 68 -12.34 5.15 -1.31
CA SER A 68 -12.32 6.48 -0.71
C SER A 68 -13.22 6.61 0.51
N GLN A 69 -12.89 7.51 1.43
CA GLN A 69 -13.71 7.84 2.60
C GLN A 69 -14.17 6.60 3.42
N THR A 70 -13.37 5.53 3.45
CA THR A 70 -13.76 4.24 4.01
C THR A 70 -12.95 3.93 5.27
N ASN A 71 -13.61 3.34 6.27
CA ASN A 71 -13.00 3.00 7.54
C ASN A 71 -12.66 1.50 7.62
N PHE A 72 -11.42 1.18 7.99
CA PHE A 72 -10.90 -0.17 8.15
C PHE A 72 -10.47 -0.35 9.60
N GLN A 73 -11.23 -1.11 10.38
CA GLN A 73 -11.04 -1.21 11.84
C GLN A 73 -10.92 -2.67 12.32
N ASN A 74 -9.95 -2.92 13.20
CA ASN A 74 -9.77 -4.20 13.89
C ASN A 74 -9.65 -5.41 12.93
N LEU A 75 -8.99 -5.21 11.80
CA LEU A 75 -8.79 -6.23 10.77
C LEU A 75 -7.31 -6.49 10.52
N GLN A 76 -6.95 -7.65 9.96
CA GLN A 76 -5.53 -7.94 9.70
C GLN A 76 -4.98 -7.04 8.59
N THR A 77 -5.61 -7.04 7.42
CA THR A 77 -5.18 -6.21 6.28
C THR A 77 -6.37 -5.57 5.55
N GLY A 78 -6.26 -4.27 5.27
CA GLY A 78 -7.31 -3.50 4.62
C GLY A 78 -7.43 -3.86 3.15
N VAL A 79 -6.36 -3.65 2.38
CA VAL A 79 -6.30 -3.98 0.96
C VAL A 79 -5.16 -4.97 0.72
N TYR A 80 -5.49 -6.11 0.12
CA TYR A 80 -4.55 -7.19 -0.14
C TYR A 80 -4.52 -7.54 -1.63
N VAL A 81 -3.33 -7.61 -2.21
CA VAL A 81 -3.09 -8.19 -3.54
C VAL A 81 -2.26 -9.47 -3.35
N PRO A 82 -2.84 -10.65 -3.61
CA PRO A 82 -2.12 -11.92 -3.46
C PRO A 82 -0.89 -12.05 -4.36
N PRO A 83 0.07 -12.91 -4.02
CA PRO A 83 1.20 -13.20 -4.89
C PRO A 83 0.75 -13.97 -6.14
N GLY A 84 1.45 -13.76 -7.26
CA GLY A 84 1.22 -14.50 -8.51
C GLY A 84 -0.01 -14.06 -9.32
N THR A 85 -0.74 -13.03 -8.87
CA THR A 85 -1.83 -12.43 -9.64
C THR A 85 -1.31 -11.70 -10.86
N VAL A 86 -2.07 -11.75 -11.96
CA VAL A 86 -1.71 -11.12 -13.24
C VAL A 86 -2.81 -10.21 -13.76
N GLY A 87 -2.48 -9.31 -14.69
CA GLY A 87 -3.48 -8.47 -15.34
C GLY A 87 -4.12 -7.42 -14.41
N LEU A 88 -3.35 -6.92 -13.45
CA LEU A 88 -3.78 -5.90 -12.49
C LEU A 88 -3.27 -4.51 -12.86
N ALA A 89 -4.16 -3.53 -12.82
CA ALA A 89 -3.80 -2.12 -13.02
C ALA A 89 -4.71 -1.18 -12.23
N GLN A 90 -4.26 0.04 -11.94
CA GLN A 90 -5.07 1.13 -11.41
C GLN A 90 -5.72 0.79 -10.06
N LEU A 91 -4.90 0.50 -9.06
CA LEU A 91 -5.35 0.42 -7.66
C LEU A 91 -5.25 1.81 -7.02
N ASN A 92 -6.40 2.42 -6.75
CA ASN A 92 -6.50 3.78 -6.22
C ASN A 92 -7.10 3.78 -4.80
N ILE A 93 -6.34 4.20 -3.80
CA ILE A 93 -6.77 4.36 -2.41
C ILE A 93 -6.66 5.85 -2.08
N LEU A 94 -7.78 6.56 -2.22
CA LEU A 94 -7.82 8.02 -2.32
C LEU A 94 -8.62 8.65 -1.18
N GLY A 95 -7.99 9.53 -0.41
CA GLY A 95 -8.62 10.56 0.40
C GLY A 95 -9.56 10.07 1.50
N GLY A 96 -9.19 10.34 2.75
CA GLY A 96 -10.10 10.18 3.89
C GLY A 96 -10.42 8.74 4.27
N ASN A 97 -9.65 7.77 3.77
CA ASN A 97 -9.67 6.42 4.34
C ASN A 97 -8.89 6.40 5.65
N GLN A 98 -9.38 5.61 6.61
CA GLN A 98 -8.74 5.42 7.93
C GLN A 98 -8.44 3.94 8.14
N PHE A 99 -7.17 3.60 8.39
CA PHE A 99 -6.73 2.22 8.59
C PHE A 99 -6.21 1.99 10.01
N ALA A 100 -6.94 1.19 10.78
CA ALA A 100 -6.55 0.68 12.09
C ALA A 100 -6.51 -0.85 12.03
N THR A 101 -5.41 -1.37 11.49
CA THR A 101 -5.18 -2.80 11.22
C THR A 101 -4.22 -3.45 12.22
N TYR A 102 -4.23 -4.78 12.29
CA TYR A 102 -3.30 -5.57 13.10
C TYR A 102 -2.06 -6.05 12.33
N ALA A 103 -2.09 -5.98 10.99
CA ALA A 103 -0.97 -6.16 10.10
C ALA A 103 -0.92 -5.01 9.08
N ASP A 104 -0.31 -5.23 7.92
CA ASP A 104 -0.16 -4.24 6.86
C ASP A 104 -1.53 -3.70 6.42
N ALA A 105 -1.72 -2.36 6.44
CA ALA A 105 -2.99 -1.75 6.03
C ALA A 105 -3.23 -1.91 4.53
N VAL A 106 -2.18 -1.73 3.74
CA VAL A 106 -2.14 -2.04 2.30
C VAL A 106 -0.96 -2.97 2.04
N HIS A 107 -1.24 -4.14 1.49
CA HIS A 107 -0.24 -5.18 1.25
C HIS A 107 -0.34 -5.70 -0.17
N VAL A 108 0.73 -5.54 -0.95
CA VAL A 108 0.74 -5.86 -2.38
C VAL A 108 1.88 -6.83 -2.70
N GLU A 109 1.54 -8.10 -2.93
CA GLU A 109 2.48 -9.14 -3.34
C GLU A 109 2.44 -9.46 -4.83
N GLY A 110 1.37 -9.08 -5.53
CA GLY A 110 1.23 -9.19 -6.98
C GLY A 110 1.55 -7.88 -7.68
N ALA A 111 2.21 -7.92 -8.84
CA ALA A 111 2.55 -6.72 -9.59
C ALA A 111 1.29 -6.01 -10.12
N VAL A 112 0.97 -4.85 -9.55
CA VAL A 112 -0.07 -3.94 -10.03
C VAL A 112 0.58 -2.78 -10.78
N ALA A 113 0.10 -2.49 -11.99
CA ALA A 113 0.47 -1.27 -12.71
C ALA A 113 -0.30 -0.07 -12.13
N ASP A 114 0.38 1.05 -11.90
CA ASP A 114 -0.23 2.32 -11.46
C ASP A 114 -1.01 2.23 -10.13
N ILE A 115 -0.29 2.08 -9.03
CA ILE A 115 -0.86 2.16 -7.68
C ILE A 115 -0.88 3.64 -7.23
N THR A 116 -2.03 4.15 -6.79
CA THR A 116 -2.12 5.48 -6.16
C THR A 116 -2.64 5.36 -4.73
N ILE A 117 -1.87 5.77 -3.74
CA ILE A 117 -2.28 5.81 -2.33
C ILE A 117 -2.10 7.24 -1.84
N THR A 118 -3.19 8.00 -1.72
CA THR A 118 -3.12 9.45 -1.48
C THR A 118 -4.07 9.92 -0.39
N GLY A 119 -3.59 10.77 0.53
CA GLY A 119 -4.45 11.50 1.46
C GLY A 119 -5.20 10.64 2.48
N ASN A 120 -4.62 9.50 2.89
CA ASN A 120 -5.21 8.60 3.88
C ASN A 120 -4.54 8.75 5.25
N ASP A 121 -5.20 8.24 6.29
CA ASP A 121 -4.66 8.10 7.63
C ASP A 121 -4.43 6.61 7.94
N LEU A 122 -3.17 6.23 8.18
CA LEU A 122 -2.79 4.83 8.35
C LEU A 122 -2.02 4.61 9.64
N TYR A 123 -2.38 3.55 10.36
CA TYR A 123 -1.66 3.06 11.52
C TYR A 123 -0.76 1.88 11.15
N ALA A 124 0.52 1.92 11.50
CA ALA A 124 1.45 0.80 11.35
C ALA A 124 1.55 0.02 12.67
N PRO A 125 1.04 -1.22 12.76
CA PRO A 125 1.10 -2.01 13.97
C PRO A 125 2.50 -2.58 14.23
N THR A 126 2.78 -2.95 15.47
CA THR A 126 4.08 -3.51 15.90
C THR A 126 4.51 -4.68 15.01
N GLY A 127 5.70 -4.61 14.43
CA GLY A 127 6.28 -5.64 13.54
C GLY A 127 5.81 -5.59 12.08
N PHE A 128 4.98 -4.62 11.70
CA PHE A 128 4.41 -4.49 10.35
C PHE A 128 4.63 -3.09 9.75
N SER A 129 4.22 -2.95 8.49
CA SER A 129 4.19 -1.68 7.77
C SER A 129 2.79 -1.08 7.75
N ALA A 130 2.64 0.22 7.50
CA ALA A 130 1.32 0.73 7.07
C ALA A 130 1.07 0.38 5.59
N ILE A 131 2.05 0.65 4.73
CA ILE A 131 2.00 0.33 3.31
C ILE A 131 3.17 -0.58 2.97
N ASN A 132 2.88 -1.77 2.43
CA ASN A 132 3.87 -2.76 2.03
C ASN A 132 3.65 -3.16 0.57
N LEU A 133 4.46 -2.59 -0.33
CA LEU A 133 4.44 -2.92 -1.75
C LEU A 133 5.64 -3.83 -2.05
N LEU A 134 5.44 -5.15 -1.99
CA LEU A 134 6.47 -6.14 -2.30
C LEU A 134 6.65 -6.34 -3.81
N GLN A 135 5.58 -6.13 -4.58
CA GLN A 135 5.63 -6.05 -6.04
C GLN A 135 4.80 -4.87 -6.54
N SER A 136 5.36 -4.08 -7.44
CA SER A 136 4.63 -3.00 -8.11
C SER A 136 5.26 -2.70 -9.47
N ALA A 137 4.45 -2.20 -10.39
CA ALA A 137 4.86 -1.69 -11.69
C ALA A 137 4.46 -0.21 -11.80
N GLY A 138 4.98 0.60 -10.87
CA GLY A 138 4.67 2.02 -10.74
C GLY A 138 3.73 2.34 -9.58
N PHE A 139 4.06 3.39 -8.83
CA PHE A 139 3.25 3.82 -7.69
C PHE A 139 3.42 5.32 -7.38
N ALA A 140 2.39 5.89 -6.75
CA ALA A 140 2.40 7.20 -6.13
C ALA A 140 1.80 7.11 -4.72
N ILE A 141 2.64 7.33 -3.69
CA ILE A 141 2.24 7.37 -2.28
C ILE A 141 2.38 8.82 -1.80
N VAL A 142 1.27 9.56 -1.77
CA VAL A 142 1.31 11.02 -1.65
C VAL A 142 0.43 11.56 -0.52
N GLY A 143 0.97 12.44 0.32
CA GLY A 143 0.15 13.22 1.26
C GLY A 143 -0.57 12.40 2.33
N ASN A 144 -0.13 11.17 2.62
CA ASN A 144 -0.71 10.34 3.67
C ASN A 144 -0.17 10.75 5.05
N THR A 145 -0.96 10.53 6.09
CA THR A 145 -0.50 10.56 7.49
C THR A 145 -0.31 9.13 7.95
N ILE A 146 0.88 8.81 8.46
CA ILE A 146 1.24 7.46 8.88
C ILE A 146 1.82 7.53 10.29
N THR A 147 1.22 6.79 11.20
CA THR A 147 1.65 6.72 12.61
C THR A 147 2.02 5.30 13.00
N GLY A 148 3.19 5.11 13.59
CA GLY A 148 3.60 3.84 14.17
C GLY A 148 3.00 3.59 15.53
N GLN A 149 2.69 2.32 15.82
CA GLN A 149 2.39 1.84 17.16
C GLN A 149 3.58 1.99 18.11
N ASP A 150 4.79 1.77 17.60
CA ASP A 150 6.04 1.91 18.30
C ASP A 150 7.15 2.42 17.37
N ALA A 151 8.18 3.04 17.95
CA ALA A 151 9.28 3.64 17.20
C ALA A 151 10.44 2.67 16.93
N THR A 152 10.25 1.35 17.01
CA THR A 152 11.36 0.38 16.87
C THR A 152 11.14 -0.67 15.79
N THR A 153 9.92 -1.20 15.67
CA THR A 153 9.61 -2.35 14.81
C THR A 153 8.66 -2.02 13.67
N THR A 154 8.03 -0.84 13.70
CA THR A 154 7.06 -0.44 12.68
C THR A 154 7.74 0.20 11.47
N ILE A 155 7.12 0.02 10.30
CA ILE A 155 7.54 0.66 9.05
C ILE A 155 6.40 1.53 8.51
N GLY A 156 6.70 2.74 8.05
CA GLY A 156 5.67 3.57 7.42
C GLY A 156 5.32 3.03 6.04
N ILE A 157 6.32 3.08 5.15
CA ILE A 157 6.20 2.66 3.76
C ILE A 157 7.35 1.71 3.44
N ALA A 158 7.06 0.46 3.14
CA ALA A 158 7.97 -0.45 2.46
C ALA A 158 7.58 -0.51 0.98
N ALA A 159 8.50 -0.16 0.09
CA ALA A 159 8.21 -0.15 -1.34
C ALA A 159 9.31 -0.82 -2.16
N ALA A 160 8.86 -1.70 -3.05
CA ALA A 160 9.60 -2.32 -4.13
C ALA A 160 9.00 -1.87 -5.47
N ASN A 161 9.82 -1.84 -6.52
CA ASN A 161 9.37 -1.55 -7.88
C ASN A 161 9.97 -2.59 -8.84
N THR A 162 9.23 -3.64 -9.11
CA THR A 162 9.80 -4.83 -9.75
C THR A 162 9.98 -4.68 -11.25
N LEU A 163 9.41 -3.65 -11.88
CA LEU A 163 9.53 -3.41 -13.31
C LEU A 163 10.55 -2.29 -13.59
N ASN A 164 11.64 -2.66 -14.28
CA ASN A 164 12.67 -1.69 -14.67
C ASN A 164 12.09 -0.57 -15.55
N GLY A 165 12.51 0.67 -15.28
CA GLY A 165 12.11 1.85 -16.04
C GLY A 165 10.76 2.45 -15.68
N VAL A 166 9.99 1.85 -14.76
CA VAL A 166 8.78 2.48 -14.23
C VAL A 166 9.14 3.34 -13.03
N ALA A 167 8.59 4.55 -12.92
CA ALA A 167 8.86 5.46 -11.81
C ALA A 167 7.95 5.19 -10.60
N GLY A 168 8.50 5.38 -9.41
CA GLY A 168 7.72 5.47 -8.17
C GLY A 168 7.82 6.88 -7.57
N THR A 169 6.80 7.32 -6.84
CA THR A 169 6.83 8.60 -6.11
C THR A 169 6.37 8.41 -4.68
N ILE A 170 7.13 8.94 -3.72
CA ILE A 170 6.74 9.05 -2.31
C ILE A 170 6.89 10.49 -1.89
N SER A 171 5.79 11.23 -1.77
CA SER A 171 5.86 12.68 -1.56
C SER A 171 4.85 13.23 -0.57
N GLY A 172 5.24 14.26 0.19
CA GLY A 172 4.31 15.00 1.04
C GLY A 172 3.70 14.22 2.20
N ASN A 173 4.20 13.02 2.52
CA ASN A 173 3.66 12.20 3.61
C ASN A 173 4.14 12.71 4.97
N LYS A 174 3.34 12.51 6.01
CA LYS A 174 3.72 12.74 7.42
C LYS A 174 3.93 11.40 8.10
N LEU A 175 5.16 11.12 8.51
CA LEU A 175 5.56 9.84 9.10
C LEU A 175 5.98 10.05 10.55
N HIS A 176 5.24 9.46 11.50
CA HIS A 176 5.39 9.72 12.92
C HIS A 176 5.54 8.44 13.75
N ALA A 177 6.45 8.47 14.73
CA ALA A 177 6.63 7.41 15.74
C ALA A 177 6.90 6.01 15.16
N LEU A 178 7.70 5.93 14.08
CA LEU A 178 8.00 4.68 13.37
C LEU A 178 9.42 4.17 13.67
N GLY A 179 9.61 2.85 13.60
CA GLY A 179 10.94 2.25 13.51
C GLY A 179 11.69 2.77 12.29
N THR A 180 11.10 2.60 11.10
CA THR A 180 11.60 3.22 9.87
C THR A 180 10.48 3.92 9.11
N GLY A 181 10.68 5.19 8.73
CA GLY A 181 9.71 5.92 7.93
C GLY A 181 9.48 5.29 6.56
N VAL A 182 10.52 5.23 5.73
CA VAL A 182 10.47 4.65 4.38
C VAL A 182 11.58 3.63 4.16
N VAL A 183 11.24 2.46 3.66
CA VAL A 183 12.18 1.42 3.23
C VAL A 183 12.02 1.21 1.73
N LEU A 184 13.06 1.56 0.97
CA LEU A 184 13.16 1.20 -0.45
C LEU A 184 14.02 -0.06 -0.58
N THR A 185 13.41 -1.12 -1.11
CA THR A 185 14.09 -2.42 -1.30
C THR A 185 15.12 -2.34 -2.43
N SER A 186 15.92 -3.40 -2.61
CA SER A 186 16.92 -3.45 -3.69
C SER A 186 16.33 -3.38 -5.10
N THR A 187 15.06 -3.75 -5.25
CA THR A 187 14.34 -3.66 -6.52
C THR A 187 13.70 -2.30 -6.74
N ALA A 188 13.63 -1.42 -5.73
CA ALA A 188 13.00 -0.10 -5.82
C ALA A 188 13.82 0.91 -6.66
N ASN A 189 13.84 0.72 -7.97
CA ASN A 189 14.52 1.60 -8.92
C ASN A 189 13.60 2.77 -9.34
N HIS A 190 14.20 3.91 -9.70
CA HIS A 190 13.50 5.10 -10.21
C HIS A 190 12.42 5.67 -9.28
N VAL A 191 12.62 5.54 -7.96
CA VAL A 191 11.71 6.12 -6.96
C VAL A 191 12.18 7.52 -6.58
N THR A 192 11.30 8.51 -6.76
CA THR A 192 11.51 9.87 -6.28
C THR A 192 10.89 10.03 -4.90
N MET A 193 11.67 10.55 -3.95
CA MET A 193 11.18 10.91 -2.62
C MET A 193 11.35 12.41 -2.39
N SER A 194 10.28 13.11 -2.02
CA SER A 194 10.33 14.56 -1.82
C SER A 194 9.31 15.07 -0.80
N GLY A 195 9.66 16.07 0.00
CA GLY A 195 8.69 16.77 0.86
C GLY A 195 8.00 15.93 1.94
N ASN A 196 8.54 14.76 2.31
CA ASN A 196 8.00 13.97 3.42
C ASN A 196 8.46 14.56 4.77
N GLY A 197 7.55 14.68 5.73
CA GLY A 197 7.82 15.08 7.10
C GLY A 197 8.04 13.87 8.00
N TYR A 198 9.10 13.88 8.80
CA TYR A 198 9.42 12.80 9.73
C TYR A 198 9.50 13.35 11.16
N SER A 199 8.91 12.65 12.12
CA SER A 199 8.97 13.05 13.53
C SER A 199 8.92 11.83 14.45
N ALA A 200 9.75 11.81 15.49
CA ALA A 200 9.84 10.69 16.43
C ALA A 200 10.10 9.31 15.80
N ASN A 201 10.63 9.26 14.57
CA ASN A 201 11.04 8.02 13.94
C ASN A 201 12.47 7.67 14.37
N LEU A 202 12.78 6.38 14.54
CA LEU A 202 14.15 5.94 14.80
C LEU A 202 15.02 6.10 13.55
N VAL A 203 14.48 5.76 12.39
CA VAL A 203 15.11 5.96 11.07
C VAL A 203 14.13 6.63 10.12
N ASN A 204 14.53 7.71 9.45
CA ASN A 204 13.65 8.39 8.48
C ASN A 204 13.45 7.56 7.21
N GLY A 205 14.53 6.93 6.74
CA GLY A 205 14.41 5.89 5.73
C GLY A 205 15.72 5.19 5.39
N THR A 206 15.57 4.10 4.65
CA THR A 206 16.65 3.29 4.10
C THR A 206 16.43 3.11 2.61
N ASN A 207 17.53 2.97 1.87
CA ASN A 207 17.48 2.75 0.43
C ASN A 207 18.52 1.70 0.03
N ALA A 208 18.05 0.58 -0.52
CA ALA A 208 18.88 -0.44 -1.12
C ALA A 208 18.81 -0.45 -2.67
N GLY A 209 18.01 0.44 -3.28
CA GLY A 209 17.81 0.54 -4.72
C GLY A 209 19.02 1.13 -5.47
N SER A 210 19.19 0.75 -6.74
CA SER A 210 20.45 0.92 -7.47
C SER A 210 20.61 2.26 -8.24
N LEU A 211 19.51 3.00 -8.48
CA LEU A 211 19.51 4.21 -9.32
C LEU A 211 18.57 5.27 -8.74
N MET A 212 19.13 6.34 -8.18
CA MET A 212 18.40 7.50 -7.65
C MET A 212 18.54 8.72 -8.58
N ALA A 213 17.45 9.49 -8.73
CA ALA A 213 17.55 10.93 -8.99
C ALA A 213 17.92 11.62 -7.64
N PRO A 214 18.74 12.68 -7.64
CA PRO A 214 19.42 13.15 -6.43
C PRO A 214 18.44 13.58 -5.34
N LEU A 215 18.55 12.93 -4.17
CA LEU A 215 17.92 13.31 -2.91
C LEU A 215 18.33 14.74 -2.53
N LEU A 216 17.40 15.70 -2.64
CA LEU A 216 17.56 17.04 -2.05
C LEU A 216 17.54 16.91 -0.52
N ARG A 217 18.63 17.39 0.09
CA ARG A 217 19.08 17.19 1.47
C ARG A 217 18.07 17.63 2.55
N GLY A 218 17.79 16.71 3.49
CA GLY A 218 17.17 16.89 4.82
C GLY A 218 17.59 15.72 5.73
N PRO A 219 17.50 15.78 7.08
CA PRO A 219 18.47 15.20 8.00
C PRO A 219 18.64 13.67 7.88
N THR A 220 19.88 13.29 7.54
CA THR A 220 20.52 11.97 7.61
C THR A 220 19.66 10.75 7.25
N PHE A 221 19.58 10.47 5.94
CA PHE A 221 19.46 9.10 5.45
C PHE A 221 20.82 8.40 5.62
N ARG A 222 20.85 7.23 6.28
CA ARG A 222 22.05 6.39 6.29
C ARG A 222 22.11 5.65 4.95
N SER A 223 23.01 6.09 4.08
CA SER A 223 23.43 5.29 2.92
C SER A 223 24.36 4.19 3.41
N ASN A 224 23.94 2.92 3.30
CA ASN A 224 24.88 1.80 3.43
C ASN A 224 25.64 1.66 2.10
N THR A 225 26.61 2.55 1.89
CA THR A 225 27.67 2.33 0.90
C THR A 225 28.90 1.87 1.66
N ILE A 226 29.08 0.55 1.76
CA ILE A 226 30.37 -0.04 2.13
C ILE A 226 31.26 0.10 0.89
N MET A 227 32.20 1.06 0.90
CA MET A 227 33.41 0.99 0.09
C MET A 227 34.56 0.56 0.99
N ALA A 228 35.19 -0.56 0.67
CA ALA A 228 36.58 -0.61 0.23
C ALA A 228 37.01 -2.08 0.06
N ALA A 229 37.08 -2.54 -1.19
CA ALA A 229 38.06 -3.55 -1.55
C ALA A 229 39.35 -2.79 -1.88
N ALA A 230 40.42 -3.09 -1.13
CA ALA A 230 41.80 -2.82 -1.51
C ALA A 230 42.37 -4.08 -2.15
#